data_AF-A0A8S4E2H4-F1
#
_entry.id   AF-A0A8S4E2H4-F1
#
_cell.length_a   1.000
_cell.length_b   1.000
_cell.length_c   1.000
_cell.angle_alpha   90.00
_cell.angle_beta   90.00
_cell.angle_gamma   90.00
#
_symmetry.space_group_name_H-M   'P 1'
#
loop_
_entity.id
_entity.type
_entity.pdbx_description
1 polymer ?
#
loop_
_entity_poly.entity_id
_entity_poly.type
_entity_poly.pdbx_seq_one_letter_code
_entity_poly.pdbx_strand_id
1 'polypeptide(L)'
;MALVLTKAALALKNSEKNFQVVKFEAHKAKKKTTTTDDKTNTKPQQEPLPKRDLDLKRIRHEVVKFGMSGFDGTKKEEAKIALAVSLGAKPPKKQYVNYKELMQKRKEEKQKDKEERELMKSKSVLHSVGKAKNKRKPNNDVGHFLSGYGKVQKKDLKKNNEGPSKKKKKK
;
A
#
# COMPACT_ATOMS: atom_id res chain seq x y z
N MET A 1 32.16 -55.16 -12.36
CA MET A 1 31.03 -55.54 -13.24
C MET A 1 31.59 -56.48 -14.29
N ALA A 2 31.03 -57.68 -14.43
CA ALA A 2 31.38 -58.57 -15.54
C ALA A 2 30.76 -58.02 -16.82
N LEU A 3 31.55 -57.91 -17.89
CA LEU A 3 31.08 -57.49 -19.21
C LEU A 3 30.25 -58.62 -19.81
N VAL A 4 28.93 -58.47 -19.83
CA VAL A 4 28.04 -59.44 -20.49
C VAL A 4 27.77 -58.95 -21.90
N LEU A 5 28.40 -59.59 -22.88
CA LEU A 5 28.21 -59.29 -24.30
C LEU A 5 26.85 -59.79 -24.79
N THR A 6 26.19 -59.01 -25.64
CA THR A 6 24.95 -59.42 -26.28
C THR A 6 25.22 -60.42 -27.41
N LYS A 7 24.24 -61.27 -27.72
CA LYS A 7 24.37 -62.31 -28.75
C LYS A 7 24.75 -61.76 -30.14
N ALA A 8 24.30 -60.54 -30.46
CA ALA A 8 24.66 -59.86 -31.71
C ALA A 8 26.11 -59.33 -31.69
N ALA A 9 26.62 -58.90 -30.53
CA ALA A 9 28.00 -58.44 -30.41
C ALA A 9 29.01 -59.58 -30.61
N LEU A 10 28.69 -60.79 -30.17
CA LEU A 10 29.52 -61.98 -30.41
C LEU A 10 29.66 -62.36 -31.90
N ALA A 11 28.71 -61.95 -32.75
CA ALA A 11 28.78 -62.18 -34.19
C ALA A 11 29.76 -61.22 -34.90
N LEU A 12 30.14 -60.11 -34.26
CA LEU A 12 31.08 -59.12 -34.80
C LEU A 12 32.51 -59.46 -34.38
N LYS A 13 33.44 -59.53 -35.34
CA LYS A 13 34.86 -59.76 -35.05
C LYS A 13 35.43 -58.53 -34.31
N ASN A 14 36.00 -58.73 -33.12
CA ASN A 14 36.60 -57.71 -32.24
C ASN A 14 35.62 -56.82 -31.42
N SER A 15 34.43 -57.32 -31.08
CA SER A 15 33.45 -56.57 -30.25
C SER A 15 33.99 -56.11 -28.90
N GLU A 16 34.87 -56.90 -28.27
CA GLU A 16 35.45 -56.59 -26.96
C GLU A 16 36.39 -55.39 -26.99
N LYS A 17 37.14 -55.20 -28.09
CA LYS A 17 38.13 -54.12 -28.23
C LYS A 17 37.49 -52.75 -28.47
N ASN A 18 36.29 -52.73 -29.05
CA ASN A 18 35.58 -51.50 -29.44
C ASN A 18 34.47 -51.10 -28.46
N PHE A 19 34.39 -51.75 -27.29
CA PHE A 19 33.35 -51.47 -26.30
C PHE A 19 33.72 -50.27 -25.42
N GLN A 20 32.87 -49.25 -25.41
CA GLN A 20 33.04 -48.06 -24.56
C GLN A 20 31.81 -47.84 -23.68
N VAL A 21 32.01 -47.82 -22.36
CA VAL A 21 30.96 -47.46 -21.39
C VAL A 21 31.04 -45.96 -21.13
N VAL A 22 30.07 -45.20 -21.64
CA VAL A 22 29.93 -43.79 -21.29
C VAL A 22 28.88 -43.68 -20.18
N LYS A 23 29.31 -43.33 -18.98
CA LYS A 23 28.43 -43.07 -17.84
C LYS A 23 28.05 -41.59 -17.86
N PHE A 24 26.77 -41.30 -18.05
CA PHE A 24 26.23 -39.96 -17.88
C PHE A 24 25.65 -39.81 -16.47
N GLU A 25 26.14 -38.84 -15.71
CA GLU A 25 25.50 -38.42 -14.46
C GLU A 25 24.65 -37.18 -14.75
N ALA A 26 23.33 -37.30 -14.60
CA ALA A 26 22.44 -36.17 -14.74
C ALA A 26 22.64 -35.19 -13.58
N HIS A 27 22.97 -33.94 -13.89
CA HIS A 27 22.99 -32.89 -12.87
C HIS A 27 21.57 -32.69 -12.31
N LYS A 28 21.42 -32.81 -10.98
CA LYS A 28 20.17 -32.47 -10.31
C LYS A 28 19.87 -30.99 -10.57
N ALA A 29 18.64 -30.69 -10.99
CA ALA A 29 18.20 -29.31 -11.18
C ALA A 29 18.49 -28.50 -9.91
N LYS A 30 19.19 -27.36 -10.05
CA LYS A 30 19.37 -26.41 -8.95
C LYS A 30 17.97 -26.01 -8.48
N LYS A 31 17.56 -26.45 -7.30
CA LYS A 31 16.40 -25.87 -6.63
C LYS A 31 16.70 -24.39 -6.55
N LYS A 32 15.86 -23.54 -7.16
CA LYS A 32 15.86 -22.12 -6.83
C LYS A 32 15.72 -22.08 -5.31
N THR A 33 16.73 -21.58 -4.63
CA THR A 33 16.57 -21.06 -3.28
C THR A 33 15.61 -19.88 -3.43
N THR A 34 14.30 -20.18 -3.48
CA THR A 34 13.38 -19.29 -2.81
C THR A 34 13.96 -19.18 -1.41
N THR A 35 14.39 -17.98 -1.04
CA THR A 35 14.61 -17.58 0.34
C THR A 35 13.27 -17.72 1.05
N THR A 36 12.83 -18.95 1.26
CA THR A 36 11.99 -19.30 2.39
C THR A 36 12.94 -19.11 3.55
N ASP A 37 12.80 -17.98 4.23
CA ASP A 37 13.39 -17.75 5.54
C ASP A 37 13.05 -18.97 6.39
N ASP A 38 14.01 -19.90 6.45
CA ASP A 38 14.02 -20.96 7.42
C ASP A 38 13.94 -20.25 8.76
N LYS A 39 12.84 -20.49 9.46
CA LYS A 39 12.66 -20.08 10.85
C LYS A 39 13.64 -20.90 11.68
N THR A 40 14.93 -20.56 11.61
CA THR A 40 15.86 -20.96 12.64
C THR A 40 15.46 -20.21 13.89
N ASN A 41 15.08 -20.97 14.93
CA ASN A 41 15.04 -20.54 16.32
C ASN A 41 16.45 -20.11 16.75
N THR A 42 16.95 -19.00 16.21
CA THR A 42 18.20 -18.39 16.65
C THR A 42 17.82 -17.46 17.79
N LYS A 43 18.11 -17.90 19.02
CA LYS A 43 18.09 -17.03 20.20
C LYS A 43 18.80 -15.73 19.84
N PRO A 44 18.22 -14.54 20.10
CA PRO A 44 18.87 -13.29 19.74
C PRO A 44 20.16 -13.17 20.55
N GLN A 45 21.28 -13.32 19.86
CA GLN A 45 22.60 -13.00 20.38
C GLN A 45 22.55 -11.51 20.73
N GLN A 46 22.69 -11.19 22.02
CA GLN A 46 22.75 -9.81 22.50
C GLN A 46 24.10 -9.22 22.09
N GLU A 47 24.19 -8.78 20.84
CA GLU A 47 25.25 -7.87 20.40
C GLU A 47 25.16 -6.60 21.26
N PRO A 48 26.25 -6.17 21.94
CA PRO A 48 26.25 -4.92 22.68
C PRO A 48 25.89 -3.81 21.70
N LEU A 49 24.80 -3.09 21.95
CA LEU A 49 24.38 -2.01 21.09
C LEU A 49 25.52 -0.97 21.03
N PRO A 50 26.24 -0.78 19.91
CA PRO A 50 27.01 0.45 19.71
C PRO A 50 26.05 1.60 19.97
N LYS A 51 26.51 2.73 20.52
CA LYS A 51 25.68 3.92 20.76
C LYS A 51 24.99 4.31 19.43
N ARG A 52 23.78 3.79 19.20
CA ARG A 52 23.13 3.79 17.89
C ARG A 52 22.43 5.12 17.77
N ASP A 53 22.76 5.88 16.73
CA ASP A 53 21.86 6.89 16.20
C ASP A 53 20.46 6.25 16.12
N LEU A 54 19.52 6.82 16.88
CA LEU A 54 18.18 6.26 17.02
C LEU A 54 17.45 6.45 15.68
N ASP A 55 17.59 5.47 14.78
CA ASP A 55 16.79 5.44 13.57
C ASP A 55 15.32 5.19 13.95
N LEU A 56 14.55 6.28 14.01
CA LEU A 56 13.13 6.29 14.33
C LEU A 56 12.34 5.31 13.46
N LYS A 57 12.79 5.06 12.22
CA LYS A 57 12.15 4.11 11.32
C LYS A 57 12.27 2.69 11.88
N ARG A 58 13.48 2.28 12.25
CA ARG A 58 13.74 0.97 12.85
C ARG A 58 12.97 0.79 14.16
N ILE A 59 13.02 1.78 15.05
CA ILE A 59 12.31 1.73 16.34
C ILE A 59 10.80 1.55 16.13
N ARG A 60 10.21 2.29 15.18
CA ARG A 60 8.78 2.15 14.84
C ARG A 60 8.46 0.72 14.40
N HIS A 61 9.29 0.13 13.55
CA HIS A 61 9.09 -1.26 13.11
C HIS A 61 9.20 -2.27 14.25
N GLU A 62 10.17 -2.09 15.16
CA GLU A 62 10.35 -2.94 16.33
C GLU A 62 9.17 -2.84 17.30
N VAL A 63 8.65 -1.63 17.55
CA VAL A 63 7.45 -1.42 18.37
C VAL A 63 6.23 -2.10 17.76
N VAL A 64 6.00 -1.98 16.45
CA VAL A 64 4.88 -2.65 15.78
C VAL A 64 5.04 -4.18 15.87
N LYS A 65 6.24 -4.71 15.62
CA LYS A 65 6.53 -6.16 15.74
C LYS A 65 6.29 -6.67 17.16
N PHE A 66 6.70 -5.90 18.17
CA PHE A 66 6.48 -6.23 19.57
C PHE A 66 4.99 -6.25 19.91
N GLY A 67 4.23 -5.22 19.51
CA GLY A 67 2.78 -5.17 19.73
C GLY A 67 2.03 -6.35 19.08
N MET A 68 2.47 -6.79 17.89
CA MET A 68 1.90 -7.95 17.21
C MET A 68 2.18 -9.28 17.90
N SER A 69 3.22 -9.36 18.74
CA SER A 69 3.59 -10.60 19.44
C SER A 69 2.52 -11.05 20.43
N GLY A 70 1.77 -10.10 21.00
CA GLY A 70 0.71 -10.35 21.98
C GLY A 70 -0.68 -10.64 21.39
N PHE A 71 -0.81 -10.75 20.06
CA PHE A 71 -2.09 -11.09 19.43
C PHE A 71 -2.29 -12.60 19.30
N ASP A 72 -3.56 -13.02 19.45
CA ASP A 72 -4.01 -14.39 19.23
C ASP A 72 -4.17 -14.71 17.74
N GLY A 73 -4.18 -16.01 17.40
CA GLY A 73 -4.12 -16.57 16.03
C GLY A 73 -4.59 -15.68 14.88
N THR A 74 -5.90 -15.48 14.73
CA THR A 74 -6.49 -14.72 13.61
C THR A 74 -6.06 -13.25 13.60
N LYS A 75 -6.09 -12.58 14.76
CA LYS A 75 -5.65 -11.17 14.89
C LYS A 75 -4.16 -11.01 14.59
N LYS A 76 -3.35 -12.02 14.93
CA LYS A 76 -1.92 -12.07 14.62
C LYS A 76 -1.67 -12.20 13.12
N GLU A 77 -2.49 -12.97 12.41
CA GLU A 77 -2.43 -13.07 10.94
C GLU A 77 -2.84 -11.77 10.27
N GLU A 78 -3.97 -11.17 10.68
CA GLU A 78 -4.43 -9.88 10.18
C GLU A 78 -3.38 -8.78 10.37
N ALA A 79 -2.76 -8.71 11.55
CA ALA A 79 -1.72 -7.74 11.84
C ALA A 79 -0.44 -7.97 11.01
N LYS A 80 -0.09 -9.23 10.72
CA LYS A 80 1.03 -9.56 9.81
C LYS A 80 0.75 -9.14 8.39
N ILE A 81 -0.47 -9.37 7.91
CA ILE A 81 -0.91 -8.93 6.58
C ILE A 81 -0.85 -7.41 6.51
N ALA A 82 -1.37 -6.70 7.52
CA ALA A 82 -1.32 -5.24 7.58
C ALA A 82 0.12 -4.71 7.58
N LEU A 83 1.02 -5.31 8.35
CA LEU A 83 2.45 -4.96 8.36
C LEU A 83 3.08 -5.20 6.99
N ALA A 84 2.85 -6.35 6.36
CA ALA A 84 3.37 -6.64 5.02
C ALA A 84 2.89 -5.61 3.99
N VAL A 85 1.60 -5.24 4.01
CA VAL A 85 1.04 -4.21 3.13
C VAL A 85 1.69 -2.85 3.40
N SER A 86 1.93 -2.48 4.66
CA SER A 86 2.62 -1.24 5.01
C SER A 86 4.07 -1.18 4.49
N LEU A 87 4.72 -2.34 4.36
CA LEU A 87 6.05 -2.49 3.77
C LEU A 87 6.02 -2.53 2.24
N GLY A 88 4.84 -2.39 1.62
CA GLY A 88 4.67 -2.36 0.17
C GLY A 88 4.23 -3.68 -0.45
N ALA A 89 3.91 -4.71 0.33
CA ALA A 89 3.32 -5.93 -0.23
C ALA A 89 1.94 -5.65 -0.83
N LYS A 90 1.57 -6.42 -1.86
CA LYS A 90 0.24 -6.35 -2.47
C LYS A 90 -0.82 -6.86 -1.47
N PRO A 91 -1.92 -6.12 -1.22
CA PRO A 91 -2.97 -6.56 -0.31
C PRO A 91 -3.69 -7.81 -0.84
N PRO A 92 -4.26 -8.64 0.06
CA PRO A 92 -5.01 -9.82 -0.33
C PRO A 92 -6.26 -9.44 -1.15
N LYS A 93 -6.70 -10.36 -2.01
CA LYS A 93 -7.86 -10.15 -2.86
C LYS A 93 -9.14 -10.13 -2.00
N LYS A 94 -9.97 -9.11 -2.20
CA LYS A 94 -11.27 -8.99 -1.54
C LYS A 94 -12.27 -10.00 -2.12
N GLN A 95 -13.24 -10.40 -1.29
CA GLN A 95 -14.36 -11.21 -1.74
C GLN A 95 -15.20 -10.44 -2.77
N TYR A 96 -15.82 -11.17 -3.69
CA TYR A 96 -16.76 -10.58 -4.64
C TYR A 96 -18.08 -10.29 -3.93
N VAL A 97 -18.57 -9.07 -4.08
CA VAL A 97 -19.82 -8.59 -3.47
C VAL A 97 -20.57 -7.75 -4.50
N ASN A 98 -21.90 -7.76 -4.43
CA ASN A 98 -22.74 -6.93 -5.29
C ASN A 98 -22.41 -5.44 -5.06
N TYR A 99 -22.38 -4.67 -6.15
CA TYR A 99 -22.09 -3.23 -6.10
C TYR A 99 -23.02 -2.47 -5.16
N LYS A 100 -24.33 -2.76 -5.17
CA LYS A 100 -25.31 -2.06 -4.33
C LYS A 100 -25.03 -2.29 -2.84
N GLU A 101 -24.73 -3.53 -2.46
CA GLU A 101 -24.38 -3.90 -1.08
C GLU A 101 -23.06 -3.27 -0.65
N LEU A 102 -22.04 -3.28 -1.53
CA LEU A 102 -20.75 -2.66 -1.26
C LEU A 102 -20.89 -1.15 -1.04
N MET A 103 -21.77 -0.49 -1.80
CA MET A 103 -22.07 0.93 -1.61
C MET A 103 -22.79 1.23 -0.30
N GLN A 104 -23.70 0.36 0.14
CA GLN A 104 -24.36 0.47 1.44
C GLN A 104 -23.35 0.31 2.58
N LYS A 105 -22.53 -0.76 2.56
CA LYS A 105 -21.49 -1.00 3.55
C LYS A 105 -20.53 0.18 3.71
N ARG A 106 -20.06 0.77 2.59
CA ARG A 106 -19.20 1.97 2.62
C ARG A 106 -19.87 3.20 3.23
N LYS A 107 -21.19 3.37 3.03
CA LYS A 107 -21.93 4.49 3.64
C LYS A 107 -22.02 4.31 5.15
N GLU A 108 -22.32 3.10 5.61
CA GLU A 108 -22.40 2.74 7.03
C GLU A 108 -21.03 2.86 7.72
N GLU A 109 -19.97 2.32 7.14
CA GLU A 109 -18.59 2.47 7.65
C GLU A 109 -18.23 3.96 7.81
N LYS A 110 -18.52 4.78 6.80
CA LYS A 110 -18.25 6.22 6.85
C LYS A 110 -19.07 6.95 7.90
N GLN A 111 -20.27 6.48 8.23
CA GLN A 111 -21.09 7.04 9.31
C GLN A 111 -20.52 6.64 10.66
N LYS A 112 -20.21 5.36 10.87
CA LYS A 112 -19.58 4.84 12.10
C LYS A 112 -18.23 5.52 12.39
N ASP A 113 -17.39 5.71 11.38
CA ASP A 113 -16.10 6.41 11.52
C ASP A 113 -16.27 7.86 11.97
N LYS A 114 -17.34 8.54 11.50
CA LYS A 114 -17.65 9.92 11.91
C LYS A 114 -18.12 9.95 13.36
N GLU A 115 -19.03 9.05 13.73
CA GLU A 115 -19.56 8.93 15.08
C GLU A 115 -18.46 8.58 16.09
N GLU A 116 -17.61 7.60 15.77
CA GLU A 116 -16.45 7.23 16.60
C GLU A 116 -15.49 8.41 16.74
N ARG A 117 -15.22 9.15 15.66
CA ARG A 117 -14.37 10.33 15.71
C ARG A 117 -14.97 11.46 16.54
N GLU A 118 -16.28 11.64 16.51
CA GLU A 118 -16.99 12.61 17.36
C GLU A 118 -16.96 12.19 18.84
N LEU A 119 -17.15 10.91 19.11
CA LEU A 119 -17.04 10.33 20.44
C LEU A 119 -15.61 10.43 21.01
N MET A 120 -14.59 10.17 20.19
CA MET A 120 -13.19 10.34 20.62
C MET A 120 -12.87 11.80 20.93
N LYS A 121 -13.40 12.76 20.15
CA LYS A 121 -13.22 14.20 20.42
C LYS A 121 -13.91 14.64 21.71
N SER A 122 -15.08 14.08 22.03
CA SER A 122 -15.77 14.40 23.27
C SER A 122 -15.12 13.76 24.50
N LYS A 123 -14.51 12.59 24.34
CA LYS A 123 -13.79 11.86 25.41
C LYS A 123 -12.34 12.28 25.60
N SER A 124 -11.71 12.95 24.62
CA SER A 124 -10.34 13.43 24.76
C SER A 124 -10.28 14.69 25.63
N VAL A 125 -9.66 14.58 26.82
CA VAL A 125 -9.38 15.71 27.73
C VAL A 125 -8.48 16.77 27.08
N LEU A 126 -7.68 16.37 26.09
CA LEU A 126 -6.95 17.28 25.22
C LEU A 126 -7.91 17.85 24.17
N HIS A 127 -8.61 18.94 24.53
CA HIS A 127 -9.25 19.79 23.53
C HIS A 127 -8.18 20.15 22.50
N SER A 128 -8.36 19.73 21.25
CA SER A 128 -7.46 20.13 20.17
C SER A 128 -7.50 21.66 20.05
N VAL A 129 -6.55 22.34 20.70
CA VAL A 129 -6.26 23.75 20.49
C VAL A 129 -5.82 23.88 19.04
N GLY A 130 -6.75 24.34 18.21
CA GLY A 130 -6.53 24.56 16.79
C GLY A 130 -7.49 23.78 15.93
N LYS A 131 -8.67 24.36 15.68
CA LYS A 131 -9.24 24.27 14.33
C LYS A 131 -8.10 24.63 13.38
N ALA A 132 -7.59 23.66 12.62
CA ALA A 132 -6.63 23.95 11.57
C ALA A 132 -7.24 25.08 10.72
N LYS A 133 -6.66 26.29 10.83
CA LYS A 133 -7.06 27.42 10.00
C LYS A 133 -7.03 26.89 8.58
N ASN A 134 -8.18 26.94 7.90
CA ASN A 134 -8.35 26.48 6.53
C ASN A 134 -7.09 26.85 5.75
N LYS A 135 -6.26 25.86 5.38
CA LYS A 135 -5.19 26.07 4.40
C LYS A 135 -5.91 26.58 3.17
N ARG A 136 -5.79 27.89 2.91
CA ARG A 136 -6.31 28.51 1.69
C ARG A 136 -5.77 27.66 0.54
N LYS A 137 -6.66 27.05 -0.23
CA LYS A 137 -6.25 26.30 -1.42
C LYS A 137 -5.43 27.26 -2.30
N PRO A 138 -4.35 26.80 -2.96
CA PRO A 138 -3.66 27.66 -3.92
C PRO A 138 -4.69 28.12 -4.95
N ASN A 139 -4.87 29.43 -5.05
CA ASN A 139 -5.85 30.09 -5.91
C ASN A 139 -5.40 29.95 -7.37
N ASN A 140 -5.52 28.75 -7.94
CA ASN A 140 -5.20 28.47 -9.33
C ASN A 140 -6.47 28.35 -10.20
N ASP A 141 -7.61 28.88 -9.72
CA ASP A 141 -8.79 29.03 -10.53
C ASP A 141 -8.76 30.38 -11.25
N VAL A 142 -8.99 30.35 -12.56
CA VAL A 142 -9.27 31.50 -13.44
C VAL A 142 -10.29 32.50 -12.88
N GLY A 143 -11.04 32.12 -11.85
CA GLY A 143 -11.92 33.00 -11.08
C GLY A 143 -11.22 34.12 -10.29
N HIS A 144 -9.92 34.02 -9.99
CA HIS A 144 -9.19 35.10 -9.30
C HIS A 144 -9.02 36.33 -10.21
N PHE A 145 -8.83 36.14 -11.53
CA PHE A 145 -8.73 37.25 -12.48
C PHE A 145 -10.03 38.05 -12.56
N LEU A 146 -11.18 37.36 -12.50
CA LEU A 146 -12.49 37.99 -12.43
C LEU A 146 -12.83 38.60 -11.05
N SER A 147 -12.00 38.42 -10.01
CA SER A 147 -12.26 39.04 -8.71
C SER A 147 -12.08 40.57 -8.73
N GLY A 148 -11.24 41.09 -9.61
CA GLY A 148 -11.05 42.54 -9.79
C GLY A 148 -12.15 43.18 -10.64
N TYR A 149 -12.75 42.40 -11.54
CA TYR A 149 -13.84 42.81 -12.41
C TYR A 149 -15.14 42.26 -11.83
N GLY A 150 -15.74 42.99 -10.90
CA GLY A 150 -16.95 42.58 -10.18
C GLY A 150 -18.00 41.90 -11.08
N LYS A 151 -18.63 40.85 -10.58
CA LYS A 151 -19.60 40.03 -11.34
C LYS A 151 -20.87 40.82 -11.63
N VAL A 152 -21.05 41.25 -12.88
CA VAL A 152 -22.29 41.87 -13.36
C VAL A 152 -23.42 40.84 -13.35
N GLN A 153 -24.47 41.08 -12.56
CA GLN A 153 -25.65 40.22 -12.54
C GLN A 153 -26.65 40.69 -13.60
N LYS A 154 -27.52 39.80 -14.09
CA LYS A 154 -28.60 40.13 -15.06
C LYS A 154 -29.53 41.27 -14.60
N LYS A 155 -29.49 41.62 -13.31
CA LYS A 155 -30.22 42.74 -12.72
C LYS A 155 -29.59 44.10 -13.06
N ASP A 156 -28.27 44.15 -13.18
CA ASP A 156 -27.50 45.37 -13.48
C ASP A 156 -27.63 45.76 -14.96
N LEU A 157 -27.88 44.78 -15.83
CA LEU A 157 -28.12 44.98 -17.28
C LEU A 157 -29.48 45.62 -17.60
N LYS A 158 -30.42 45.71 -16.65
CA LYS A 158 -31.81 46.13 -16.92
C LYS A 158 -32.07 47.65 -16.80
N LYS A 159 -31.06 48.48 -16.51
CA LYS A 159 -31.32 49.88 -16.09
C LYS A 159 -30.98 50.98 -17.12
N ASN A 160 -30.75 50.66 -18.38
CA ASN A 160 -30.34 51.66 -19.38
C ASN A 160 -31.30 51.80 -20.58
N ASN A 161 -32.60 52.00 -20.33
CA ASN A 161 -33.55 52.50 -21.34
C ASN A 161 -34.08 53.90 -21.03
N GLU A 162 -33.51 54.62 -20.06
CA GLU A 162 -33.83 56.02 -19.81
C GLU A 162 -32.54 56.85 -19.92
N GLY A 163 -32.43 57.62 -21.00
CA GLY A 163 -31.32 58.54 -21.24
C GLY A 163 -31.21 59.63 -20.15
N PRO A 164 -30.10 60.38 -20.11
CA PRO A 164 -29.83 61.32 -19.01
C PRO A 164 -30.88 62.44 -18.98
N SER A 165 -31.73 62.46 -17.95
CA SER A 165 -32.65 63.57 -17.70
C SER A 165 -31.85 64.81 -17.29
N LYS A 166 -31.81 65.80 -18.19
CA LYS A 166 -31.14 67.09 -17.96
C LYS A 166 -31.80 67.80 -16.77
N LYS A 167 -31.10 67.87 -15.63
CA LYS A 167 -31.50 68.73 -14.50
C LYS A 167 -31.34 70.20 -14.91
N LYS A 168 -32.46 70.90 -15.15
CA LYS A 168 -32.49 72.36 -15.29
C LYS A 168 -32.12 72.99 -13.95
N LYS A 169 -31.00 73.73 -13.90
CA LYS A 169 -30.69 74.66 -12.79
C LYS A 169 -31.72 75.78 -12.82
N LYS A 170 -32.45 75.99 -11.72
CA LYS A 170 -33.17 77.24 -11.47
C LYS A 170 -32.19 78.27 -10.91
N LYS A 171 -32.22 79.47 -11.48
CA LYS A 171 -31.73 80.71 -10.88
C LYS A 171 -32.65 81.11 -9.74
#